data_AF-A0A258LA42-F1
#
_entry.id   AF-A0A258LA42-F1
#
_cell.length_a   1.000
_cell.length_b   1.000
_cell.length_c   1.000
_cell.angle_alpha   90.00
_cell.angle_beta   90.00
_cell.angle_gamma   90.00
#
_symmetry.space_group_name_H-M   'P 1'
#
loop_
_entity.id
_entity.type
_entity.pdbx_description
1 polymer ?
#
loop_
_entity_poly.entity_id
_entity_poly.type
_entity_poly.pdbx_seq_one_letter_code
_entity_poly.pdbx_strand_id
1 'polypeptide(L)'
;MTKLLSLFFRIRRAVRFALGIALLLAASGASAADPKVPPAVESGNRVPIAILTAGFDYTRPEIAARLARDGEGEIIAWDVMGEDRFPFDASGDTELMTALAAQLPEAAPVSLLAVKVDVRDPVSLAKGLAFVARTPARTVMVPMWSDNQAAWEVFAQAARHFSQLRLIVRACPDLPAESGAAVYPRDLKLAQMTGGADAAADPARPLFAYLETLACRRP
;
A
#
# COMPACT_ATOMS: atom_id res chain seq x y z
N MET A 1 -82.72 -4.96 -13.24
CA MET A 1 -83.17 -4.10 -12.11
C MET A 1 -82.66 -4.70 -10.81
N THR A 2 -82.15 -3.84 -9.93
CA THR A 2 -81.97 -4.03 -8.47
C THR A 2 -80.84 -4.95 -7.98
N LYS A 3 -79.69 -4.31 -7.69
CA LYS A 3 -78.90 -4.35 -6.43
C LYS A 3 -77.41 -4.10 -6.69
N LEU A 4 -77.12 -2.93 -7.27
CA LEU A 4 -75.78 -2.33 -7.36
C LEU A 4 -75.76 -1.10 -6.44
N LEU A 5 -75.92 -1.28 -5.11
CA LEU A 5 -75.90 -0.15 -4.17
C LEU A 5 -75.83 -0.59 -2.69
N SER A 6 -74.71 -1.15 -2.20
CA SER A 6 -74.50 -1.23 -0.74
C SER A 6 -73.08 -1.58 -0.26
N LEU A 7 -72.01 -1.18 -0.96
CA LEU A 7 -70.65 -1.38 -0.42
C LEU A 7 -69.69 -0.23 -0.76
N PHE A 8 -70.19 1.01 -0.76
CA PHE A 8 -69.39 2.22 -1.00
C PHE A 8 -69.34 3.20 0.19
N PHE A 9 -69.73 2.76 1.40
CA PHE A 9 -69.90 3.68 2.54
C PHE A 9 -69.42 3.10 3.87
N ARG A 10 -68.11 2.88 3.98
CA ARG A 10 -67.30 2.66 5.21
C ARG A 10 -65.92 2.26 4.68
N ILE A 11 -65.02 3.19 4.34
CA ILE A 11 -64.04 3.76 5.26
C ILE A 11 -63.58 5.08 4.62
N ARG A 12 -64.31 6.17 4.89
CA ARG A 12 -63.87 7.55 4.69
C ARG A 12 -63.73 8.17 6.07
N ARG A 13 -62.63 7.92 6.78
CA ARG A 13 -62.23 8.60 8.03
C ARG A 13 -60.87 8.05 8.53
N ALA A 14 -59.79 8.41 7.83
CA ALA A 14 -58.43 8.43 8.37
C ALA A 14 -57.51 9.13 7.35
N VAL A 15 -57.90 10.34 6.93
CA VAL A 15 -56.96 11.28 6.30
C VAL A 15 -56.53 12.22 7.41
N ARG A 16 -55.23 12.55 7.42
CA ARG A 16 -54.54 13.56 8.25
C ARG A 16 -54.02 13.02 9.59
N PHE A 17 -52.76 12.60 9.60
CA PHE A 17 -51.72 12.86 10.61
C PHE A 17 -50.60 11.80 10.53
N ALA A 18 -49.68 11.97 9.58
CA ALA A 18 -48.32 11.39 9.64
C ALA A 18 -47.43 12.05 8.57
N LEU A 19 -47.43 13.39 8.53
CA LEU A 19 -46.38 14.17 7.89
C LEU A 19 -45.44 14.61 9.02
N GLY A 20 -44.47 13.76 9.32
CA GLY A 20 -43.58 13.93 10.47
C GLY A 20 -42.23 13.29 10.21
N ILE A 21 -41.34 14.07 9.60
CA ILE A 21 -39.89 14.11 9.84
C ILE A 21 -39.26 12.76 10.23
N ALA A 22 -38.81 12.01 9.22
CA ALA A 22 -37.75 11.01 9.40
C ALA A 22 -36.73 11.18 8.26
N LEU A 23 -36.22 12.40 8.14
CA LEU A 23 -35.10 12.76 7.29
C LEU A 23 -33.94 13.12 8.22
N LEU A 24 -33.38 12.14 8.92
CA LEU A 24 -32.25 12.36 9.81
C LEU A 24 -31.42 11.07 9.88
N LEU A 25 -30.16 11.26 9.49
CA LEU A 25 -29.00 10.37 9.67
C LEU A 25 -28.79 9.28 8.61
N ALA A 26 -28.68 9.70 7.34
CA ALA A 26 -27.59 9.19 6.52
C ALA A 26 -26.34 10.01 6.87
N ALA A 27 -25.70 9.70 8.00
CA ALA A 27 -24.33 10.11 8.22
C ALA A 27 -23.46 9.27 7.30
N SER A 28 -23.34 9.69 6.04
CA SER A 28 -22.26 9.25 5.19
C SER A 28 -20.98 9.66 5.92
N GLY A 29 -20.29 8.68 6.48
CA GLY A 29 -18.92 8.85 6.94
C GLY A 29 -18.10 9.29 5.73
N ALA A 30 -17.94 10.59 5.57
CA ALA A 30 -16.94 11.14 4.69
C ALA A 30 -15.62 10.67 5.27
N SER A 31 -15.01 9.65 4.65
CA SER A 31 -13.60 9.38 4.87
C SER A 31 -12.90 10.71 4.64
N ALA A 32 -12.16 11.19 5.65
CA ALA A 32 -11.41 12.42 5.51
C ALA A 32 -10.56 12.29 4.24
N ALA A 33 -10.75 13.20 3.29
CA ALA A 33 -10.01 13.14 2.03
C ALA A 33 -8.50 13.17 2.34
N ASP A 34 -7.72 12.34 1.65
CA ASP A 34 -6.30 12.25 1.91
C ASP A 34 -5.60 13.60 1.74
N PRO A 35 -4.53 13.87 2.53
CA PRO A 35 -3.82 15.12 2.44
C PRO A 35 -3.23 15.34 1.05
N LYS A 36 -3.12 16.60 0.64
CA LYS A 36 -2.37 16.95 -0.57
C LYS A 36 -0.89 16.66 -0.37
N VAL A 37 -0.26 16.15 -1.41
CA VAL A 37 1.19 15.92 -1.42
C VAL A 37 1.92 17.27 -1.47
N PRO A 38 2.96 17.48 -0.65
CA PRO A 38 3.81 18.67 -0.78
C PRO A 38 4.44 18.77 -2.19
N PRO A 39 4.64 20.00 -2.72
CA PRO A 39 5.40 20.19 -3.96
C PRO A 39 6.85 19.71 -3.78
N ALA A 40 7.46 19.20 -4.84
CA ALA A 40 8.87 18.80 -4.83
C ALA A 40 9.76 19.78 -5.58
N VAL A 41 11.04 19.78 -5.19
CA VAL A 41 12.14 20.32 -6.00
C VAL A 41 12.37 19.34 -7.15
N GLU A 42 12.65 19.85 -8.36
CA GLU A 42 12.70 19.07 -9.60
C GLU A 42 13.36 17.70 -9.43
N SER A 43 12.62 16.65 -9.76
CA SER A 43 13.17 15.31 -9.86
C SER A 43 13.92 15.23 -11.19
N GLY A 44 15.25 15.28 -11.14
CA GLY A 44 16.06 14.81 -12.26
C GLY A 44 15.76 13.33 -12.59
N ASN A 45 16.52 12.74 -13.52
CA ASN A 45 16.39 11.31 -13.88
C ASN A 45 16.79 10.38 -12.72
N ARG A 46 15.94 10.25 -11.70
CA ARG A 46 16.07 9.33 -10.57
C ARG A 46 15.44 7.98 -10.94
N VAL A 47 16.09 6.90 -10.53
CA VAL A 47 15.61 5.53 -10.71
C VAL A 47 14.63 5.21 -9.58
N PRO A 48 13.35 4.90 -9.88
CA PRO A 48 12.39 4.58 -8.84
C PRO A 48 12.63 3.18 -8.27
N ILE A 49 12.64 3.09 -6.95
CA ILE A 49 12.63 1.85 -6.18
C ILE A 49 11.26 1.74 -5.53
N ALA A 50 10.55 0.66 -5.83
CA ALA A 50 9.24 0.42 -5.25
C ALA A 50 9.40 -0.08 -3.81
N ILE A 51 8.51 0.36 -2.91
CA ILE A 51 8.44 -0.08 -1.53
C ILE A 51 7.01 -0.54 -1.28
N LEU A 52 6.84 -1.81 -0.92
CA LEU A 52 5.58 -2.27 -0.34
C LEU A 52 5.53 -1.81 1.13
N THR A 53 4.43 -1.20 1.54
CA THR A 53 4.30 -0.59 2.87
C THR A 53 2.87 -0.76 3.41
N ALA A 54 2.68 -0.59 4.72
CA ALA A 54 1.37 -0.43 5.36
C ALA A 54 0.74 0.97 5.14
N GLY A 55 1.43 1.88 4.44
CA GLY A 55 1.06 3.29 4.33
C GLY A 55 2.00 4.17 5.15
N PHE A 56 1.99 5.48 4.91
CA PHE A 56 2.88 6.40 5.61
C PHE A 56 2.39 7.85 5.51
N ASP A 57 2.91 8.71 6.38
CA ASP A 57 2.69 10.15 6.33
C ASP A 57 3.60 10.80 5.29
N TYR A 58 3.14 10.84 4.03
CA TYR A 58 3.86 11.54 2.95
C TYR A 58 3.82 13.07 3.07
N THR A 59 3.14 13.65 4.06
CA THR A 59 3.14 15.11 4.25
C THR A 59 4.45 15.63 4.85
N ARG A 60 5.26 14.73 5.43
CA ARG A 60 6.61 15.04 5.91
C ARG A 60 7.53 15.46 4.75
N PRO A 61 8.11 16.68 4.77
CA PRO A 61 8.93 17.19 3.66
C PRO A 61 10.11 16.28 3.29
N GLU A 62 10.75 15.68 4.29
CA GLU A 62 11.88 14.77 4.11
C GLU A 62 11.51 13.50 3.33
N ILE A 63 10.25 13.04 3.44
CA ILE A 63 9.73 11.92 2.66
C ILE A 63 9.28 12.42 1.28
N ALA A 64 8.47 13.49 1.24
CA ALA A 64 7.90 14.04 0.01
C ALA A 64 8.95 14.42 -1.04
N ALA A 65 10.12 14.88 -0.60
CA ALA A 65 11.26 15.23 -1.47
C ALA A 65 11.92 14.02 -2.15
N ARG A 66 11.64 12.80 -1.65
CA ARG A 66 12.22 11.55 -2.17
C ARG A 66 11.24 10.73 -3.00
N LEU A 67 9.96 11.06 -2.98
CA LEU A 67 8.96 10.33 -3.74
C LEU A 67 9.21 10.44 -5.25
N ALA A 68 9.02 9.32 -5.94
CA ALA A 68 9.03 9.25 -7.39
C ALA A 68 7.86 10.07 -7.93
N ARG A 69 8.10 10.79 -9.02
CA ARG A 69 7.10 11.64 -9.68
C ARG A 69 7.06 11.36 -11.17
N ASP A 70 5.91 11.60 -11.77
CA ASP A 70 5.74 11.54 -13.22
C ASP A 70 6.18 12.87 -13.89
N GLY A 71 5.99 12.94 -15.21
CA GLY A 71 6.35 14.14 -16.00
C GLY A 71 5.50 15.38 -15.70
N GLU A 72 4.41 15.23 -14.94
CA GLU A 72 3.53 16.33 -14.52
C GLU A 72 3.83 16.77 -13.09
N GLY A 73 4.75 16.08 -12.39
CA GLY A 73 5.13 16.36 -11.01
C GLY A 73 4.23 15.69 -9.98
N GLU A 74 3.30 14.84 -10.39
CA GLU A 74 2.46 14.06 -9.48
C GLU A 74 3.22 12.84 -8.96
N ILE A 75 2.94 12.40 -7.74
CA ILE A 75 3.63 11.22 -7.19
C ILE A 75 3.21 9.95 -7.91
N ILE A 76 4.17 9.08 -8.13
CA ILE A 76 3.93 7.71 -8.54
C ILE A 76 3.83 6.88 -7.26
N ALA A 77 2.59 6.64 -6.83
CA ALA A 77 2.26 5.86 -5.65
C ALA A 77 0.86 5.24 -5.78
N TRP A 78 0.55 4.26 -4.93
CA TRP A 78 -0.77 3.61 -4.96
C TRP A 78 -1.20 3.08 -3.58
N ASP A 79 -2.43 3.37 -3.18
CA ASP A 79 -3.13 2.67 -2.09
C ASP A 79 -3.99 1.55 -2.69
N VAL A 80 -3.57 0.30 -2.46
CA VAL A 80 -4.32 -0.86 -2.96
C VAL A 80 -5.69 -1.00 -2.28
N MET A 81 -5.81 -0.55 -1.03
CA MET A 81 -7.04 -0.66 -0.25
C MET A 81 -7.99 0.51 -0.51
N GLY A 82 -7.44 1.72 -0.68
CA GLY A 82 -8.19 2.92 -1.07
C GLY A 82 -8.53 3.00 -2.57
N GLU A 83 -7.81 2.24 -3.40
CA GLU A 83 -7.86 2.28 -4.86
C GLU A 83 -7.60 3.69 -5.43
N ASP A 84 -6.65 4.38 -4.82
CA ASP A 84 -6.21 5.71 -5.22
C ASP A 84 -4.68 5.85 -5.22
N ARG A 85 -4.19 7.05 -5.51
CA ARG A 85 -2.76 7.38 -5.62
C ARG A 85 -2.13 7.87 -4.32
N PHE A 86 -2.84 7.79 -3.20
CA PHE A 86 -2.45 8.40 -1.93
C PHE A 86 -2.32 7.33 -0.84
N PRO A 87 -1.14 6.70 -0.70
CA PRO A 87 -0.89 5.68 0.33
C PRO A 87 -0.73 6.30 1.74
N PHE A 88 -1.65 7.19 2.15
CA PHE A 88 -1.59 7.89 3.41
C PHE A 88 -1.91 6.94 4.57
N ASP A 89 -1.05 6.95 5.58
CA ASP A 89 -1.35 6.41 6.91
C ASP A 89 -0.38 7.03 7.92
N ALA A 90 -0.89 7.91 8.79
CA ALA A 90 -0.06 8.55 9.82
C ALA A 90 0.52 7.54 10.84
N SER A 91 -0.15 6.40 11.02
CA SER A 91 0.24 5.32 11.93
C SER A 91 1.01 4.17 11.26
N GLY A 92 1.19 4.25 9.94
CA GLY A 92 1.88 3.23 9.16
C GLY A 92 3.41 3.32 9.30
N ASP A 93 4.11 2.99 8.22
CA ASP A 93 5.56 2.90 8.11
C ASP A 93 6.26 4.26 7.98
N THR A 94 5.70 5.32 8.57
CA THR A 94 6.25 6.68 8.47
C THR A 94 7.72 6.76 8.92
N GLU A 95 8.08 6.08 10.00
CA GLU A 95 9.45 6.07 10.52
C GLU A 95 10.41 5.27 9.63
N LEU A 96 9.93 4.17 9.02
CA LEU A 96 10.69 3.43 8.01
C LEU A 96 10.95 4.33 6.79
N MET A 97 9.92 5.01 6.28
CA MET A 97 10.04 5.90 5.12
C MET A 97 10.94 7.10 5.41
N THR A 98 10.85 7.68 6.60
CA THR A 98 11.75 8.74 7.08
C THR A 98 13.20 8.26 7.08
N ALA A 99 13.45 7.07 7.62
CA ALA A 99 14.80 6.52 7.69
C ALA A 99 15.36 6.15 6.31
N LEU A 100 14.55 5.58 5.41
CA LEU A 100 14.94 5.31 4.02
C LEU A 100 15.25 6.62 3.28
N ALA A 101 14.45 7.66 3.47
CA ALA A 101 14.71 8.98 2.91
C ALA A 101 16.04 9.57 3.41
N ALA A 102 16.37 9.35 4.69
CA ALA A 102 17.63 9.80 5.29
C ALA A 102 18.87 9.05 4.76
N GLN A 103 18.72 7.81 4.27
CA GLN A 103 19.83 7.07 3.64
C GLN A 103 20.21 7.59 2.26
N LEU A 104 19.34 8.36 1.61
CA LEU A 104 19.58 8.86 0.28
C LEU A 104 20.24 10.25 0.40
N PRO A 105 21.42 10.52 -0.18
CA PRO A 105 21.89 11.89 -0.34
C PRO A 105 20.96 12.67 -1.29
N GLU A 106 20.92 14.00 -1.24
CA GLU A 106 20.03 14.81 -2.10
C GLU A 106 20.25 14.56 -3.61
N ALA A 107 21.52 14.38 -4.00
CA ALA A 107 21.94 14.04 -5.36
C ALA A 107 21.79 12.54 -5.69
N ALA A 108 21.17 11.73 -4.81
CA ALA A 108 20.96 10.31 -5.09
C ALA A 108 20.19 10.13 -6.40
N PRO A 109 20.65 9.25 -7.30
CA PRO A 109 19.94 8.93 -8.53
C PRO A 109 18.77 7.96 -8.27
N VAL A 110 18.14 8.04 -7.09
CA VAL A 110 17.11 7.11 -6.61
C VAL A 110 15.93 7.90 -6.04
N SER A 111 14.72 7.44 -6.35
CA SER A 111 13.48 7.94 -5.77
C SER A 111 12.62 6.79 -5.24
N LEU A 112 11.73 7.09 -4.31
CA LEU A 112 10.88 6.11 -3.63
C LEU A 112 9.49 6.08 -4.26
N LEU A 113 9.07 4.92 -4.75
CA LEU A 113 7.72 4.67 -5.25
C LEU A 113 7.01 3.82 -4.19
N ALA A 114 5.96 4.35 -3.56
CA ALA A 114 5.33 3.66 -2.45
C ALA A 114 4.01 3.01 -2.85
N VAL A 115 3.81 1.76 -2.42
CA VAL A 115 2.59 1.00 -2.65
C VAL A 115 2.07 0.47 -1.32
N LYS A 116 0.94 1.01 -0.87
CA LYS A 116 0.29 0.58 0.36
C LYS A 116 -0.50 -0.70 0.12
N VAL A 117 -0.21 -1.72 0.91
CA VAL A 117 -0.78 -3.07 0.83
C VAL A 117 -1.18 -3.54 2.22
N ASP A 118 -2.12 -4.48 2.30
CA ASP A 118 -2.40 -5.24 3.53
C ASP A 118 -1.66 -6.59 3.45
N VAL A 119 -0.67 -6.79 4.33
CA VAL A 119 0.13 -8.03 4.40
C VAL A 119 -0.72 -9.28 4.71
N ARG A 120 -1.94 -9.09 5.22
CA ARG A 120 -2.88 -10.17 5.55
C ARG A 120 -3.79 -10.51 4.36
N ASP A 121 -3.87 -9.64 3.35
CA ASP A 121 -4.64 -9.87 2.13
C ASP A 121 -3.74 -10.31 0.96
N PRO A 122 -3.76 -11.61 0.59
CA PRO A 122 -3.00 -12.11 -0.55
C PRO A 122 -3.24 -11.34 -1.86
N VAL A 123 -4.47 -10.86 -2.08
CA VAL A 123 -4.84 -10.13 -3.29
C VAL A 123 -4.21 -8.74 -3.28
N SER A 124 -4.16 -8.09 -2.11
CA SER A 124 -3.53 -6.78 -1.95
C SER A 124 -2.05 -6.81 -2.33
N LEU A 125 -1.31 -7.83 -1.86
CA LEU A 125 0.10 -8.05 -2.21
C LEU A 125 0.31 -8.24 -3.72
N ALA A 126 -0.52 -9.05 -4.38
CA ALA A 126 -0.43 -9.28 -5.82
C ALA A 126 -0.80 -8.05 -6.65
N LYS A 127 -1.85 -7.31 -6.26
CA LYS A 127 -2.22 -6.02 -6.87
C LYS A 127 -1.06 -5.02 -6.75
N GLY A 128 -0.37 -5.01 -5.61
CA GLY A 128 0.80 -4.16 -5.40
C GLY A 128 1.92 -4.45 -6.41
N LEU A 129 2.29 -5.72 -6.61
CA LEU A 129 3.28 -6.10 -7.63
C LEU A 129 2.81 -5.76 -9.06
N ALA A 130 1.53 -5.97 -9.36
CA ALA A 130 0.95 -5.65 -10.66
C ALA A 130 0.99 -4.14 -10.97
N PHE A 131 0.77 -3.30 -9.96
CA PHE A 131 0.97 -1.85 -10.10
C PHE A 131 2.42 -1.53 -10.41
N VAL A 132 3.37 -2.02 -9.59
CA VAL A 132 4.81 -1.75 -9.77
C VAL A 132 5.29 -2.17 -11.16
N ALA A 133 4.86 -3.32 -11.66
CA ALA A 133 5.22 -3.84 -12.98
C ALA A 133 4.87 -2.89 -14.14
N ARG A 134 3.90 -1.97 -13.94
CA ARG A 134 3.47 -0.97 -14.92
C ARG A 134 4.20 0.37 -14.79
N THR A 135 5.09 0.50 -13.82
CA THR A 135 5.86 1.72 -13.55
C THR A 135 7.29 1.55 -14.10
N PRO A 136 8.12 2.60 -14.08
CA PRO A 136 9.54 2.45 -14.41
C PRO A 136 10.35 1.66 -13.36
N ALA A 137 9.81 1.40 -12.17
CA ALA A 137 10.54 0.69 -11.13
C ALA A 137 10.81 -0.77 -11.54
N ARG A 138 12.03 -1.24 -11.28
CA ARG A 138 12.47 -2.62 -11.53
C ARG A 138 12.92 -3.36 -10.29
N THR A 139 13.08 -2.63 -9.20
CA THR A 139 13.43 -3.20 -7.89
C THR A 139 12.31 -2.90 -6.91
N VAL A 140 11.90 -3.91 -6.14
CA VAL A 140 10.85 -3.83 -5.13
C VAL A 140 11.43 -4.23 -3.79
N MET A 141 11.40 -3.30 -2.84
CA MET A 141 11.69 -3.56 -1.44
C MET A 141 10.44 -4.10 -0.75
N VAL A 142 10.60 -5.21 -0.04
CA VAL A 142 9.55 -5.86 0.73
C VAL A 142 9.99 -5.89 2.21
N PRO A 143 9.73 -4.81 2.98
CA PRO A 143 10.15 -4.68 4.37
C PRO A 143 9.24 -5.38 5.40
N MET A 144 8.14 -5.96 4.91
CA MET A 144 7.16 -6.71 5.68
C MET A 144 7.37 -8.21 5.57
N TRP A 145 6.83 -8.94 6.53
CA TRP A 145 6.87 -10.39 6.58
C TRP A 145 5.66 -10.94 7.35
N SER A 146 5.34 -12.22 7.17
CA SER A 146 4.44 -12.93 8.08
C SER A 146 4.70 -14.44 8.03
N ASP A 147 4.07 -15.20 8.94
CA ASP A 147 4.10 -16.67 8.96
C ASP A 147 2.96 -17.30 8.12
N ASN A 148 2.10 -16.49 7.51
CA ASN A 148 0.98 -16.95 6.70
C ASN A 148 1.40 -17.33 5.28
N GLN A 149 1.81 -18.58 5.08
CA GLN A 149 2.20 -19.10 3.76
C GLN A 149 1.15 -18.86 2.67
N ALA A 150 -0.14 -19.03 2.98
CA ALA A 150 -1.20 -18.92 1.98
C ALA A 150 -1.31 -17.50 1.41
N ALA A 151 -1.13 -16.48 2.26
CA ALA A 151 -1.09 -15.09 1.80
C ALA A 151 0.10 -14.82 0.85
N TRP A 152 1.26 -15.38 1.18
CA TRP A 152 2.48 -15.17 0.42
C TRP A 152 2.62 -16.05 -0.83
N GLU A 153 1.88 -17.15 -0.94
CA GLU A 153 1.87 -17.97 -2.17
C GLU A 153 1.23 -17.21 -3.34
N VAL A 154 0.20 -16.39 -3.08
CA VAL A 154 -0.40 -15.52 -4.11
C VAL A 154 0.61 -14.44 -4.54
N PHE A 155 1.33 -13.86 -3.58
CA PHE A 155 2.47 -12.99 -3.88
C PHE A 155 3.54 -13.72 -4.71
N ALA A 156 3.86 -14.98 -4.40
CA ALA A 156 4.83 -15.78 -5.13
C ALA A 156 4.41 -16.00 -6.60
N GLN A 157 3.14 -16.30 -6.84
CA GLN A 157 2.59 -16.46 -8.18
C GLN A 157 2.67 -15.14 -8.98
N ALA A 158 2.28 -14.02 -8.36
CA ALA A 158 2.41 -12.70 -8.98
C ALA A 158 3.88 -12.36 -9.26
N ALA A 159 4.79 -12.62 -8.32
CA ALA A 159 6.21 -12.39 -8.49
C ALA A 159 6.79 -13.20 -9.66
N ARG A 160 6.42 -14.48 -9.80
CA ARG A 160 6.83 -15.32 -10.95
C ARG A 160 6.29 -14.79 -12.27
N HIS A 161 5.05 -14.29 -12.28
CA HIS A 161 4.47 -13.68 -13.47
C HIS A 161 5.20 -12.38 -13.87
N PHE A 162 5.58 -11.57 -12.88
CA PHE A 162 6.35 -10.34 -13.08
C PHE A 162 7.86 -10.58 -12.83
N SER A 163 8.43 -11.57 -13.50
CA SER A 163 9.83 -12.00 -13.30
C SER A 163 10.88 -10.93 -13.63
N GLN A 164 10.49 -9.83 -14.29
CA GLN A 164 11.36 -8.67 -14.53
C GLN A 164 11.61 -7.83 -13.27
N LEU A 165 10.82 -8.03 -12.21
CA LEU A 165 11.00 -7.33 -10.93
C LEU A 165 12.03 -8.05 -10.07
N ARG A 166 13.05 -7.32 -9.62
CA ARG A 166 13.97 -7.78 -8.57
C ARG A 166 13.35 -7.52 -7.21
N LEU A 167 13.27 -8.55 -6.38
CA LEU A 167 12.69 -8.46 -5.05
C LEU A 167 13.81 -8.40 -4.00
N ILE A 168 13.89 -7.29 -3.27
CA ILE A 168 14.77 -7.15 -2.12
C ILE A 168 13.94 -7.38 -0.88
N VAL A 169 14.17 -8.52 -0.24
CA VAL A 169 13.40 -8.92 0.94
C VAL A 169 14.25 -8.77 2.19
N ARG A 170 13.55 -8.57 3.30
CA ARG A 170 14.19 -8.53 4.61
C ARG A 170 14.71 -9.93 5.00
N ALA A 171 15.98 -10.02 5.39
CA ALA A 171 16.63 -11.29 5.72
C ALA A 171 16.22 -11.88 7.09
N CYS A 172 15.75 -11.03 8.02
CA CYS A 172 15.38 -11.38 9.39
C CYS A 172 16.35 -12.32 10.12
N PRO A 173 17.61 -11.89 10.35
CA PRO A 173 18.61 -12.72 11.02
C PRO A 173 18.29 -12.98 12.50
N ASP A 174 17.55 -12.08 13.16
CA ASP A 174 17.23 -12.16 14.60
C ASP A 174 16.08 -13.14 14.92
N LEU A 175 15.39 -13.66 13.89
CA LEU A 175 14.41 -14.72 14.12
C LEU A 175 15.17 -16.02 14.35
N PRO A 176 14.99 -16.71 15.51
CA PRO A 176 15.77 -17.89 15.82
C PRO A 176 15.64 -18.91 14.69
N ALA A 177 16.78 -19.31 14.11
CA ALA A 177 16.86 -20.39 13.13
C ALA A 177 16.20 -21.68 13.67
N GLU A 178 16.16 -21.80 15.00
CA GLU A 178 15.65 -22.92 15.79
C GLU A 178 14.13 -22.89 15.99
N SER A 179 13.46 -21.79 15.64
CA SER A 179 12.00 -21.71 15.75
C SER A 179 11.29 -22.65 14.78
N GLY A 180 11.96 -23.06 13.69
CA GLY A 180 11.36 -23.85 12.60
C GLY A 180 10.18 -23.17 11.91
N ALA A 181 9.85 -21.93 12.28
CA ALA A 181 8.72 -21.19 11.75
C ALA A 181 9.13 -20.56 10.42
N ALA A 182 8.42 -20.92 9.36
CA ALA A 182 8.63 -20.31 8.06
C ALA A 182 8.27 -18.81 8.11
N VAL A 183 9.12 -17.98 7.53
CA VAL A 183 9.00 -16.53 7.44
C VAL A 183 8.93 -16.16 5.98
N TYR A 184 7.80 -15.61 5.57
CA TYR A 184 7.56 -15.21 4.20
C TYR A 184 7.66 -13.69 4.07
N PRO A 185 8.19 -13.15 2.95
CA PRO A 185 8.45 -13.86 1.69
C PRO A 185 9.79 -14.61 1.63
N ARG A 186 10.70 -14.44 2.59
CA ARG A 186 12.07 -15.03 2.57
C ARG A 186 12.07 -16.51 2.19
N ASP A 187 11.19 -17.30 2.82
CA ASP A 187 11.16 -18.75 2.66
C ASP A 187 10.44 -19.23 1.37
N LEU A 188 9.93 -18.31 0.53
CA LEU A 188 9.40 -18.64 -0.81
C LEU A 188 10.50 -19.08 -1.79
N LYS A 189 11.77 -18.72 -1.54
CA LYS A 189 12.94 -19.08 -2.37
C LYS A 189 12.74 -18.77 -3.86
N LEU A 190 12.22 -17.58 -4.17
CA LEU A 190 12.03 -17.14 -5.56
C LEU A 190 13.38 -16.79 -6.20
N ALA A 191 13.54 -17.08 -7.50
CA ALA A 191 14.79 -16.84 -8.23
C ALA A 191 15.17 -15.35 -8.32
N GLN A 192 14.17 -14.47 -8.35
CA GLN A 192 14.32 -13.02 -8.42
C GLN A 192 14.42 -12.34 -7.04
N MET A 193 14.41 -13.13 -5.96
CA MET A 193 14.63 -12.62 -4.60
C MET A 193 16.12 -12.62 -4.27
N THR A 194 16.62 -11.48 -3.83
CA THR A 194 17.97 -11.33 -3.30
C THR A 194 17.92 -10.74 -1.90
N GLY A 195 18.90 -11.11 -1.07
CA GLY A 195 19.15 -10.39 0.18
C GLY A 195 19.65 -8.97 -0.10
N GLY A 196 19.63 -8.09 0.90
CA GLY A 196 20.14 -6.72 0.74
C GLY A 196 21.64 -6.68 0.43
N ALA A 197 22.40 -7.65 0.93
CA ALA A 197 23.85 -7.79 0.80
C ALA A 197 24.32 -8.11 -0.63
N ASP A 198 23.48 -8.75 -1.46
CA ASP A 198 23.86 -9.20 -2.81
C ASP A 198 23.87 -8.08 -3.85
N ALA A 199 23.42 -6.86 -3.50
CA ALA A 199 23.21 -5.74 -4.41
C ALA A 199 24.39 -4.73 -4.44
N ALA A 200 25.63 -5.23 -4.45
CA ALA A 200 26.83 -4.43 -4.19
C ALA A 200 27.08 -3.24 -5.16
N ALA A 201 26.63 -3.33 -6.40
CA ALA A 201 26.79 -2.31 -7.45
C ALA A 201 25.52 -1.46 -7.70
N ASP A 202 24.47 -1.67 -6.92
CA ASP A 202 23.19 -0.99 -7.12
C ASP A 202 23.20 0.41 -6.48
N PRO A 203 22.78 1.49 -7.17
CA PRO A 203 22.68 2.83 -6.58
C PRO A 203 21.74 2.90 -5.36
N ALA A 204 20.82 1.94 -5.22
CA ALA A 204 19.94 1.80 -4.07
C ALA A 204 20.56 0.98 -2.91
N ARG A 205 21.83 0.58 -3.02
CA ARG A 205 22.55 -0.19 -1.97
C ARG A 205 22.39 0.37 -0.55
N PRO A 206 22.44 1.71 -0.29
CA PRO A 206 22.22 2.24 1.06
C PRO A 206 20.84 1.86 1.63
N LEU A 207 19.80 1.83 0.79
CA LEU A 207 18.45 1.42 1.20
C LEU A 207 18.41 -0.06 1.56
N PHE A 208 19.10 -0.89 0.77
CA PHE A 208 19.13 -2.34 0.98
C PHE A 208 19.92 -2.72 2.22
N ALA A 209 21.07 -2.06 2.46
CA ALA A 209 21.82 -2.21 3.69
C ALA A 209 20.98 -1.80 4.90
N TYR A 210 20.24 -0.69 4.81
CA TYR A 210 19.35 -0.27 5.89
C TYR A 210 18.24 -1.30 6.17
N LEU A 211 17.63 -1.87 5.13
CA LEU A 211 16.62 -2.93 5.26
C LEU A 211 17.11 -4.11 6.11
N GLU A 212 18.40 -4.47 5.99
CA GLU A 212 19.01 -5.55 6.78
C GLU A 212 19.21 -5.19 8.25
N THR A 213 19.40 -3.91 8.56
CA THR A 213 19.53 -3.44 9.96
C THR A 213 18.21 -3.42 10.73
N LEU A 214 17.08 -3.48 10.02
CA LEU A 214 15.79 -3.42 10.67
C LEU A 214 15.55 -4.70 11.50
N ALA A 215 15.40 -4.54 12.82
CA ALA A 215 15.07 -5.62 13.74
C ALA A 215 13.71 -6.27 13.44
N CYS A 216 13.67 -7.58 13.22
CA CYS A 216 12.42 -8.27 12.88
C CYS A 216 11.48 -8.38 14.07
N ARG A 217 10.62 -7.38 14.23
CA ARG A 217 9.44 -7.46 15.08
C ARG A 217 8.31 -8.12 14.29
N ARG A 218 7.55 -8.98 14.97
CA ARG A 218 6.31 -9.53 14.42
C ARG A 218 5.36 -8.35 14.18
N PRO A 219 4.79 -8.20 12.97
CA PRO A 219 3.77 -7.19 12.71
C PRO A 219 2.52 -7.44 13.56
#